data_AF-A0A8J2M325-F1
#
_entry.id   AF-A0A8J2M325-F1
#
_cell.length_a   1.000
_cell.length_b   1.000
_cell.length_c   1.000
_cell.angle_alpha   90.00
_cell.angle_beta   90.00
_cell.angle_gamma   90.00
#
_symmetry.space_group_name_H-M   'P 1'
#
loop_
_entity.id
_entity.type
_entity.pdbx_description
1 polymer ?
#
loop_
_entity_poly.entity_id
_entity_poly.type
_entity_poly.pdbx_seq_one_letter_code
_entity_poly.pdbx_strand_id
1 'polypeptide(L)'
;MSEIVEPMVAMKISLEEFVALKAFVSWKGTMSEISSGNKYAMRAMLDELCTSLHQYYEQNHPNDLSERFGNIILLLSSVFAAGLQFVESHHEVAFFDLWQLDSLLVQLLKCEND
;
A
#
# COMPACT_ATOMS: atom_id res chain seq x y z
N MET A 1 -10.74 -8.93 -1.50
CA MET A 1 -9.74 -9.70 -0.71
C MET A 1 -9.04 -10.77 -1.56
N SER A 2 -9.79 -11.54 -2.36
CA SER A 2 -9.23 -12.45 -3.40
C SER A 2 -8.23 -11.75 -4.33
N GLU A 3 -8.56 -10.55 -4.78
CA GLU A 3 -7.75 -9.74 -5.71
C GLU A 3 -6.37 -9.28 -5.20
N ILE A 4 -6.07 -9.49 -3.91
CA ILE A 4 -4.75 -9.21 -3.33
C ILE A 4 -4.09 -10.52 -2.92
N VAL A 5 -4.79 -11.35 -2.15
CA VAL A 5 -4.21 -12.57 -1.58
C VAL A 5 -3.91 -13.61 -2.66
N GLU A 6 -4.78 -13.80 -3.65
CA GLU A 6 -4.56 -14.80 -4.70
C GLU A 6 -3.34 -14.46 -5.59
N PRO A 7 -3.16 -13.22 -6.10
CA PRO A 7 -1.94 -12.84 -6.79
C PRO A 7 -0.69 -13.03 -5.95
N MET A 8 -0.72 -12.66 -4.66
CA MET A 8 0.45 -12.83 -3.77
C MET A 8 0.85 -14.30 -3.61
N VAL A 9 -0.14 -15.20 -3.49
CA VAL A 9 0.09 -16.65 -3.39
C VAL A 9 0.61 -17.20 -4.73
N ALA A 10 0.00 -16.79 -5.86
CA ALA A 10 0.42 -17.23 -7.18
C ALA A 10 1.86 -16.82 -7.52
N MET A 11 2.25 -15.60 -7.14
CA MET A 11 3.61 -15.07 -7.31
C MET A 11 4.63 -15.66 -6.34
N LYS A 12 4.15 -16.32 -5.27
CA LYS A 12 4.96 -16.77 -4.13
C LYS A 12 5.82 -15.62 -3.59
N ILE A 13 5.15 -14.55 -3.15
CA ILE A 13 5.83 -13.37 -2.62
C ILE A 13 6.79 -13.76 -1.48
N SER A 14 8.02 -13.25 -1.55
CA SER A 14 9.00 -13.38 -0.47
C SER A 14 8.70 -12.40 0.68
N LEU A 15 9.39 -12.57 1.81
CA LEU A 15 9.23 -11.64 2.92
C LEU A 15 9.68 -10.23 2.54
N GLU A 16 10.78 -10.12 1.80
CA GLU A 16 11.37 -8.86 1.33
C GLU A 16 10.40 -8.12 0.40
N GLU A 17 9.78 -8.83 -0.54
CA GLU A 17 8.76 -8.28 -1.43
C GLU A 17 7.52 -7.83 -0.65
N PHE A 18 7.10 -8.60 0.36
CA PHE A 18 5.97 -8.23 1.20
C PHE A 18 6.25 -6.98 2.05
N VAL A 19 7.46 -6.86 2.58
CA VAL A 19 7.90 -5.67 3.33
C VAL A 19 8.00 -4.46 2.40
N ALA A 20 8.56 -4.63 1.20
CA ALA A 20 8.61 -3.57 0.20
C ALA A 20 7.21 -3.10 -0.21
N LEU A 21 6.27 -4.02 -0.43
CA LEU A 21 4.87 -3.72 -0.74
C LEU A 21 4.24 -2.85 0.35
N LYS A 22 4.42 -3.21 1.62
CA LYS A 22 3.94 -2.39 2.75
C LYS A 22 4.54 -0.99 2.75
N ALA A 23 5.85 -0.88 2.55
CA ALA A 23 6.54 0.41 2.51
C ALA A 23 6.03 1.29 1.35
N PHE A 24 5.82 0.71 0.16
CA PHE A 24 5.23 1.43 -0.97
C PHE A 24 3.84 1.96 -0.64
N VAL A 25 2.96 1.11 -0.09
CA VAL A 25 1.59 1.49 0.27
C VAL A 25 1.59 2.62 1.29
N SER A 26 2.38 2.49 2.37
CA SER A 26 2.48 3.50 3.41
C SER A 26 2.94 4.85 2.86
N TRP A 27 4.02 4.86 2.08
CA TRP A 27 4.59 6.11 1.58
C TRP A 27 3.78 6.77 0.47
N LYS A 28 3.24 5.98 -0.47
CA LYS A 28 2.36 6.51 -1.52
C LYS A 28 1.05 7.02 -0.95
N GLY A 29 0.46 6.32 0.01
CA GLY A 29 -0.79 6.73 0.66
C GLY A 29 -0.68 8.08 1.38
N THR A 30 0.49 8.41 1.95
CA THR A 30 0.71 9.67 2.66
C THR A 30 1.07 10.86 1.76
N MET A 31 1.33 10.66 0.45
CA MET A 31 1.83 11.75 -0.41
C MET A 31 0.81 12.89 -0.64
N SER A 32 -0.49 12.63 -0.49
CA SER A 32 -1.53 13.66 -0.62
C SER A 32 -1.50 14.66 0.53
N GLU A 33 -1.26 14.16 1.75
CA GLU A 33 -1.40 14.89 3.02
C GLU A 33 -0.16 15.71 3.45
N ILE A 34 0.92 15.62 2.69
CA ILE A 34 2.22 16.19 3.08
C ILE A 34 2.49 17.52 2.38
N SER A 35 3.13 18.46 3.09
CA SER A 35 3.53 19.76 2.56
C SER A 35 4.43 19.63 1.33
N SER A 36 4.34 20.58 0.39
CA SER A 36 5.08 20.55 -0.88
C SER A 36 6.59 20.36 -0.71
N GLY A 37 7.20 20.94 0.33
CA GLY A 37 8.62 20.78 0.65
C GLY A 37 9.00 19.35 1.04
N ASN A 38 8.12 18.66 1.78
CA ASN A 38 8.36 17.29 2.25
C ASN A 38 8.02 16.22 1.19
N LYS A 39 7.24 16.57 0.15
CA LYS A 39 6.99 15.68 -0.99
C LYS A 39 8.27 15.28 -1.73
N TYR A 40 9.28 16.14 -1.73
CA TYR A 40 10.58 15.82 -2.33
C TYR A 40 11.30 14.70 -1.58
N ALA A 41 11.41 14.81 -0.25
CA ALA A 41 12.04 13.78 0.59
C ALA A 41 11.30 12.44 0.47
N MET A 42 9.97 12.46 0.40
CA MET A 42 9.16 11.26 0.17
C MET A 42 9.40 10.61 -1.18
N ARG A 43 9.56 11.41 -2.25
CA ARG A 43 9.91 10.87 -3.57
C ARG A 43 11.28 10.22 -3.54
N ALA A 44 12.26 10.86 -2.92
CA ALA A 44 13.60 10.29 -2.76
C ALA A 44 13.56 8.94 -2.02
N MET A 45 12.77 8.82 -0.95
CA MET A 45 12.59 7.54 -0.24
C MET A 45 11.93 6.46 -1.11
N LEU A 46 10.95 6.83 -1.95
CA LEU A 46 10.32 5.89 -2.89
C LEU A 46 11.28 5.45 -3.99
N ASP A 47 12.11 6.36 -4.50
CA ASP A 47 13.12 6.06 -5.53
C ASP A 47 14.22 5.14 -4.97
N GLU A 48 14.63 5.36 -3.72
CA GLU A 48 15.56 4.49 -3.00
C GLU A 48 14.96 3.10 -2.75
N LEU A 49 13.68 3.02 -2.36
CA LEU A 49 12.97 1.76 -2.22
C LEU A 49 12.87 0.99 -3.54
N CYS A 50 12.57 1.67 -4.65
CA CYS A 50 12.60 1.07 -5.99
C CYS A 50 13.97 0.52 -6.34
N THR A 51 15.03 1.28 -6.05
CA THR A 51 16.42 0.87 -6.32
C THR A 51 16.82 -0.34 -5.46
N SER A 52 16.47 -0.34 -4.18
CA SER A 52 16.75 -1.44 -3.27
C SER A 52 16.03 -2.73 -3.68
N LEU A 53 14.75 -2.62 -4.06
CA LEU A 53 13.99 -3.77 -4.53
C LEU A 53 14.52 -4.29 -5.88
N HIS A 54 14.96 -3.39 -6.77
CA HIS A 54 15.60 -3.77 -8.03
C HIS A 54 16.90 -4.56 -7.77
N GLN A 55 17.77 -4.07 -6.89
CA GLN A 55 19.01 -4.76 -6.50
C GLN A 55 18.74 -6.14 -5.86
N TYR A 56 17.68 -6.25 -5.04
CA TYR A 56 17.23 -7.52 -4.50
C TYR A 56 16.88 -8.51 -5.63
N TYR A 57 16.20 -8.06 -6.69
CA TYR A 57 15.88 -8.90 -7.83
C TYR A 57 17.08 -9.24 -8.70
N GLU A 58 18.03 -8.33 -8.91
CA GLU A 58 19.26 -8.64 -9.65
C GLU A 58 20.02 -9.81 -9.02
N GLN A 59 19.97 -9.93 -7.69
CA GLN A 59 20.68 -10.98 -6.94
C GLN A 59 19.90 -12.29 -6.85
N ASN A 60 18.57 -12.23 -6.65
CA ASN A 60 17.75 -13.40 -6.32
C ASN A 60 16.89 -13.91 -7.50
N HIS A 61 16.56 -13.02 -8.44
CA HIS A 61 15.59 -13.24 -9.53
C HIS A 61 16.03 -12.59 -10.86
N PRO A 62 17.27 -12.84 -11.35
CA PRO A 62 17.80 -12.12 -12.51
C PRO A 62 17.07 -12.45 -13.83
N ASN A 63 16.42 -13.61 -13.92
CA ASN A 63 15.76 -14.07 -15.15
C ASN A 63 14.34 -13.51 -15.32
N ASP A 64 13.69 -13.12 -14.22
CA ASP A 64 12.29 -12.67 -14.16
C ASP A 64 12.14 -11.31 -13.47
N LEU A 65 13.24 -10.57 -13.29
CA LEU A 65 13.31 -9.29 -12.59
C LEU A 65 12.21 -8.32 -13.00
N SER A 66 12.11 -8.01 -14.30
CA SER A 66 11.18 -7.00 -14.81
C SER A 66 9.73 -7.39 -14.59
N GLU A 67 9.43 -8.69 -14.73
CA GLU A 67 8.08 -9.23 -14.52
C GLU A 67 7.71 -9.20 -13.04
N ARG A 68 8.59 -9.70 -12.14
CA ARG A 68 8.34 -9.67 -10.70
C ARG A 68 8.17 -8.25 -10.19
N PHE A 69 9.08 -7.34 -10.56
CA PHE A 69 9.01 -5.94 -10.16
C PHE A 69 7.69 -5.30 -10.63
N GLY A 70 7.34 -5.48 -11.90
CA GLY A 70 6.08 -4.98 -12.46
C GLY A 70 4.86 -5.51 -11.71
N ASN A 71 4.84 -6.80 -11.40
CA ASN A 71 3.73 -7.43 -10.68
C ASN A 71 3.56 -6.88 -9.26
N ILE A 72 4.66 -6.58 -8.53
CA ILE A 72 4.59 -5.90 -7.23
C ILE A 72 3.99 -4.50 -7.37
N ILE A 73 4.42 -3.73 -8.36
CA ILE A 73 3.90 -2.38 -8.60
C ILE A 73 2.41 -2.41 -8.98
N LEU A 74 1.98 -3.37 -9.81
CA LEU A 74 0.58 -3.52 -10.20
C LEU A 74 -0.31 -3.89 -9.00
N LEU A 75 0.18 -4.72 -8.08
CA LEU A 75 -0.54 -5.13 -6.88
C LEU A 75 -0.89 -3.95 -5.97
N LEU A 76 -0.10 -2.87 -5.99
CA LEU A 76 -0.40 -1.63 -5.24
C LEU A 76 -1.78 -1.08 -5.58
N SER A 77 -2.18 -1.14 -6.86
CA SER A 77 -3.49 -0.64 -7.31
C SER A 77 -4.63 -1.38 -6.63
N SER A 78 -4.53 -2.73 -6.55
CA SER A 78 -5.53 -3.56 -5.86
C SER A 78 -5.56 -3.27 -4.36
N VAL A 79 -4.40 -3.03 -3.73
CA VAL A 79 -4.32 -2.67 -2.31
C VAL A 79 -4.98 -1.33 -2.04
N PHE A 80 -4.73 -0.30 -2.86
CA PHE A 80 -5.36 1.01 -2.70
C PHE A 80 -6.87 0.96 -2.93
N ALA A 81 -7.33 0.22 -3.95
CA ALA A 81 -8.76 0.06 -4.22
C ALA A 81 -9.49 -0.61 -3.05
N ALA A 82 -8.92 -1.71 -2.52
CA ALA A 82 -9.49 -2.39 -1.36
C ALA A 82 -9.45 -1.53 -0.10
N GLY A 83 -8.39 -0.72 0.08
CA GLY A 83 -8.28 0.24 1.19
C GLY A 83 -9.35 1.33 1.14
N LEU A 84 -9.61 1.89 -0.05
CA LEU A 84 -10.67 2.90 -0.22
C LEU A 84 -12.05 2.31 0.07
N GLN A 85 -12.37 1.16 -0.53
CA GLN A 85 -13.63 0.45 -0.29
C GLN A 85 -13.80 0.11 1.21
N PHE A 86 -12.71 -0.25 1.89
CA PHE A 86 -12.72 -0.50 3.32
C PHE A 86 -13.11 0.75 4.12
N VAL A 87 -12.50 1.90 3.83
CA VAL A 87 -12.81 3.17 4.51
C VAL A 87 -14.25 3.60 4.27
N GLU A 88 -14.74 3.50 3.03
CA GLU A 88 -16.13 3.82 2.65
C GLU A 88 -17.12 2.94 3.41
N SER A 89 -16.89 1.62 3.40
CA SER A 89 -17.75 0.66 4.10
C SER A 89 -17.82 0.94 5.61
N HIS A 90 -16.70 1.36 6.22
CA HIS A 90 -16.69 1.70 7.65
C HIS A 90 -17.37 3.03 7.95
N HIS A 91 -17.31 4.00 7.03
CA HIS A 91 -18.09 5.22 7.14
C HIS A 91 -19.59 4.93 7.13
N GLU A 92 -20.06 4.03 6.27
CA GLU A 92 -21.48 3.63 6.24
C GLU A 92 -21.90 2.96 7.55
N VAL A 93 -21.11 2.01 8.06
CA VAL A 93 -21.39 1.32 9.33
C VAL A 93 -21.46 2.31 10.50
N ALA A 94 -20.53 3.27 10.56
CA ALA A 94 -20.52 4.31 11.58
C ALA A 94 -21.71 5.27 11.43
N PHE A 95 -22.08 5.65 10.21
CA PHE A 95 -23.19 6.57 9.94
C PHE A 95 -24.55 5.97 10.34
N PHE A 96 -24.77 4.69 10.06
CA PHE A 96 -26.03 4.00 10.38
C PHE A 96 -26.04 3.38 11.79
N ASP A 97 -24.98 3.57 12.59
CA ASP A 97 -24.82 2.99 13.93
C ASP A 97 -25.05 1.46 13.95
N LEU A 98 -24.63 0.78 12.89
CA LEU A 98 -24.86 -0.66 12.72
C LEU A 98 -23.98 -1.49 13.65
N TRP A 99 -22.85 -0.93 14.10
CA TRP A 99 -21.88 -1.58 14.98
C TRP A 99 -21.11 -0.54 15.80
N GLN A 100 -20.82 -0.84 17.07
CA GLN A 100 -19.93 -0.01 17.89
C GLN A 100 -18.47 -0.19 17.49
N LEU A 101 -17.99 0.70 16.64
CA LEU A 101 -16.58 0.80 16.30
C LEU A 101 -15.80 1.37 17.49
N ASP A 102 -14.63 0.80 17.77
CA ASP A 102 -13.75 1.31 18.81
C ASP A 102 -13.35 2.78 18.53
N SER A 103 -13.21 3.55 19.60
CA SER A 103 -12.94 4.98 19.53
C SER A 103 -11.67 5.34 18.74
N LEU A 104 -10.63 4.51 18.80
CA LEU A 104 -9.39 4.73 18.03
C LEU A 104 -9.60 4.47 16.54
N LEU A 105 -10.34 3.41 16.18
CA LEU A 105 -10.67 3.11 14.79
C LEU A 105 -11.51 4.23 14.16
N VAL A 106 -12.46 4.77 14.91
CA VAL A 106 -13.27 5.92 14.47
C VAL A 106 -12.39 7.15 14.23
N GLN A 107 -11.39 7.40 15.08
CA GLN A 107 -10.44 8.51 14.89
C GLN A 107 -9.56 8.31 13.65
N LEU A 108 -9.08 7.09 13.39
CA LEU A 108 -8.25 6.78 12.23
C LEU A 108 -9.02 6.86 10.90
N LEU A 109 -10.33 6.61 10.93
CA LEU A 109 -11.20 6.64 9.74
C LEU A 109 -11.78 8.03 9.45
N LYS A 110 -11.87 8.89 10.46
CA LYS A 110 -12.27 10.29 10.29
C LYS A 110 -11.10 11.04 9.62
N CYS A 111 -11.19 11.26 8.31
CA CYS A 111 -10.55 12.45 7.74
C CYS A 111 -11.16 13.66 8.46
N GLU A 112 -10.33 14.50 9.08
CA GLU A 112 -10.78 15.79 9.61
C GLU A 112 -11.47 16.55 8.46
N ASN A 113 -12.80 16.70 8.56
CA ASN A 113 -13.52 17.68 7.75
C ASN A 113 -13.19 19.05 8.35
N ASP A 114 -12.22 19.74 7.76
CA ASP A 114 -12.15 21.20 7.84
C ASP A 114 -13.19 21.84 6.91
#